data_AF-A0A8J2ZE74-F1
#
_entry.id   AF-A0A8J2ZE74-F1
#
_cell.length_a   1.000
_cell.length_b   1.000
_cell.length_c   1.000
_cell.angle_alpha   90.00
_cell.angle_beta   90.00
_cell.angle_gamma   90.00
#
_symmetry.space_group_name_H-M   'P 1'
#
loop_
_entity.id
_entity.type
_entity.pdbx_description
1 polymer ?
#
loop_
_entity_poly.entity_id
_entity_poly.type
_entity_poly.pdbx_seq_one_letter_code
_entity_poly.pdbx_strand_id
1 'polypeptide(L)'
;MRLIEQEGKSLLRRHGIPVPRGILLRPGEPVPEGFPAEDAFLKAQVAEGGRGKRGLVRRAAEPGAAEAIRAALNDPAAPLLLEEAVPVARELYLALRVDGTAQAIELLASAEGGVEVESGAPPIRHHLDPEAPGAAAGVFAALRKNDAFASDVATRLARLAVRLARVLVAEDLELLEINPLAQLADGRLVACDAKLVRDDAAASRHAPAAEETPLSAALAAAAMTPLERRARERGFHLVELPGGTVAMVTAGAGLGMLMLDLLGDHGLPAACFMDNAQGGPDETMPERLALAFEIARRPEVKAALFYTTIASRPLRGRVEALAKALRESPPPKPLFVGFAAAHASLAGYSLEEARATLRAAGVAALHDDPLELVRALKAAVG
;
A
#
# COMPACT_ATOMS: atom_id res chain seq x y z
N MET A 1 -5.44 -3.21 -2.63
CA MET A 1 -5.27 -4.28 -1.62
C MET A 1 -4.16 -5.24 -2.02
N ARG A 2 -3.19 -5.49 -1.15
CA ARG A 2 -2.15 -6.51 -1.35
C ARG A 2 -2.66 -7.87 -0.91
N LEU A 3 -2.61 -8.87 -1.78
CA LEU A 3 -2.94 -10.26 -1.43
C LEU A 3 -1.74 -10.92 -0.78
N ILE A 4 -1.97 -11.76 0.22
CA ILE A 4 -0.94 -12.68 0.73
C ILE A 4 -0.66 -13.78 -0.30
N GLU A 5 0.52 -14.40 -0.23
CA GLU A 5 0.97 -15.39 -1.22
C GLU A 5 -0.03 -16.54 -1.39
N GLN A 6 -0.63 -17.05 -0.31
CA GLN A 6 -1.59 -18.16 -0.39
C GLN A 6 -2.85 -17.77 -1.20
N GLU A 7 -3.38 -16.57 -0.98
CA GLU A 7 -4.54 -16.06 -1.72
C GLU A 7 -4.19 -15.75 -3.17
N GLY A 8 -3.02 -15.14 -3.40
CA GLY A 8 -2.50 -14.88 -4.73
C GLY A 8 -2.31 -16.16 -5.54
N LYS A 9 -1.71 -17.21 -4.95
CA LYS A 9 -1.58 -18.53 -5.59
C LYS A 9 -2.92 -19.21 -5.80
N SER A 10 -3.87 -19.06 -4.88
CA SER A 10 -5.22 -19.60 -5.05
C SER A 10 -5.92 -18.93 -6.24
N LEU A 11 -5.77 -17.61 -6.39
CA LEU A 11 -6.26 -16.86 -7.55
C LEU A 11 -5.60 -17.36 -8.84
N LEU A 12 -4.27 -17.42 -8.89
CA LEU A 12 -3.53 -17.93 -10.05
C LEU A 12 -3.97 -19.36 -10.43
N ARG A 13 -4.16 -20.24 -9.44
CA ARG A 13 -4.63 -21.62 -9.64
C ARG A 13 -6.02 -21.68 -10.27
N ARG A 14 -6.97 -20.81 -9.87
CA ARG A 14 -8.30 -20.73 -10.48
C ARG A 14 -8.24 -20.35 -11.97
N HIS A 15 -7.23 -19.59 -12.36
CA HIS A 15 -6.94 -19.24 -13.76
C HIS A 15 -6.07 -20.28 -14.50
N GLY A 16 -5.84 -21.45 -13.89
CA GLY A 16 -5.06 -22.54 -14.46
C GLY A 16 -3.57 -22.20 -14.60
N ILE A 17 -3.05 -21.27 -13.79
CA ILE A 17 -1.61 -20.99 -13.71
C ILE A 17 -0.98 -22.00 -12.74
N PRO A 18 0.06 -22.75 -13.15
CA PRO A 18 0.71 -23.72 -12.28
C PRO A 18 1.35 -23.02 -11.07
N VAL A 19 0.95 -23.45 -9.89
CA VAL A 19 1.52 -23.06 -8.59
C VAL A 19 1.74 -24.36 -7.79
N PRO A 20 2.70 -24.39 -6.85
CA PRO A 20 2.89 -25.57 -6.01
C PRO A 20 1.65 -25.86 -5.15
N ARG A 21 1.49 -27.11 -4.72
CA ARG A 21 0.50 -27.48 -3.71
C ARG A 21 0.91 -26.86 -2.38
N GLY A 22 0.01 -26.09 -1.80
CA GLY A 22 0.22 -25.48 -0.50
C GLY A 22 -1.06 -25.38 0.30
N ILE A 23 -0.90 -25.40 1.62
CA ILE A 23 -1.97 -25.32 2.61
C ILE A 23 -1.64 -24.24 3.62
N LEU A 24 -2.67 -23.51 4.05
CA LEU A 24 -2.53 -22.58 5.15
C LEU A 24 -2.60 -23.35 6.47
N LEU A 25 -1.64 -23.14 7.35
CA LEU A 25 -1.59 -23.70 8.70
C LEU A 25 -1.68 -22.57 9.72
N ARG A 26 -2.72 -22.62 10.56
CA ARG A 26 -2.80 -21.81 11.78
C ARG A 26 -2.07 -22.49 12.93
N PRO A 27 -1.71 -21.76 13.99
CA PRO A 27 -1.13 -22.37 15.18
C PRO A 27 -1.99 -23.53 15.71
N GLY A 28 -1.36 -24.67 15.94
CA GLY A 28 -2.01 -25.88 16.46
C GLY A 28 -2.74 -26.74 15.43
N GLU A 29 -2.91 -26.29 14.18
CA GLU A 29 -3.48 -27.13 13.12
C GLU A 29 -2.47 -28.22 12.70
N PRO A 30 -2.90 -29.49 12.60
CA PRO A 30 -2.02 -30.58 12.15
C PRO A 30 -1.74 -30.47 10.65
N VAL A 31 -0.60 -30.99 10.22
CA VAL A 31 -0.35 -31.20 8.79
C VAL A 31 -1.32 -32.28 8.27
N PRO A 32 -2.10 -32.03 7.21
CA PRO A 32 -2.98 -33.02 6.61
C PRO A 32 -2.25 -34.27 6.17
N GLU A 33 -2.90 -35.42 6.34
CA GLU A 33 -2.38 -36.70 5.90
C GLU A 33 -2.07 -36.69 4.39
N GLY A 34 -0.92 -37.26 4.00
CA GLY A 34 -0.47 -37.31 2.61
C GLY A 34 0.06 -35.99 2.03
N PHE A 35 0.33 -34.97 2.85
CA PHE A 35 1.15 -33.83 2.44
C PHE A 35 2.65 -34.17 2.62
N PRO A 36 3.52 -33.95 1.62
CA PRO A 36 4.95 -34.29 1.69
C PRO A 36 5.72 -33.28 2.56
N ALA A 37 5.47 -33.30 3.87
CA ALA A 37 6.00 -32.32 4.81
C ALA A 37 7.53 -32.36 4.91
N GLU A 38 8.14 -33.53 4.67
CA GLU A 38 9.58 -33.75 4.68
C GLU A 38 10.32 -32.97 3.59
N ASP A 39 9.66 -32.66 2.48
CA ASP A 39 10.18 -31.87 1.36
C ASP A 39 9.27 -30.68 1.06
N ALA A 40 8.99 -29.92 2.12
CA ALA A 40 8.15 -28.73 2.07
C ALA A 40 8.84 -27.51 2.69
N PHE A 41 8.31 -26.34 2.40
CA PHE A 41 8.69 -25.06 2.98
C PHE A 41 7.53 -24.49 3.79
N LEU A 42 7.86 -23.90 4.94
CA LEU A 42 6.98 -23.01 5.69
C LEU A 42 7.29 -21.57 5.29
N LYS A 43 6.25 -20.83 4.91
CA LYS A 43 6.35 -19.45 4.44
C LYS A 43 5.40 -18.53 5.22
N ALA A 44 5.93 -17.50 5.85
CA ALA A 44 5.12 -16.48 6.50
C ALA A 44 4.15 -15.80 5.52
N GLN A 45 2.90 -15.63 5.96
CA GLN A 45 1.89 -14.88 5.22
C GLN A 45 1.88 -13.42 5.68
N VAL A 46 2.76 -12.62 5.10
CA VAL A 46 2.86 -11.18 5.31
C VAL A 46 2.78 -10.45 3.97
N ALA A 47 2.32 -9.19 4.00
CA ALA A 47 2.14 -8.39 2.79
C ALA A 47 3.47 -7.84 2.21
N GLU A 48 4.57 -7.96 2.95
CA GLU A 48 5.88 -7.43 2.60
C GLU A 48 6.74 -8.45 1.85
N GLY A 49 7.60 -7.96 0.94
CA GLY A 49 8.60 -8.77 0.25
C GLY A 49 9.81 -9.12 1.13
N GLY A 50 10.82 -9.76 0.54
CA GLY A 50 12.11 -10.03 1.21
C GLY A 50 12.06 -11.11 2.30
N ARG A 51 11.02 -11.96 2.32
CA ARG A 51 10.77 -12.97 3.36
C ARG A 51 11.92 -13.96 3.53
N GLY A 52 12.56 -14.38 2.44
CA GLY A 52 13.71 -15.29 2.49
C GLY A 52 14.88 -14.70 3.29
N LYS A 53 15.25 -13.45 3.03
CA LYS A 53 16.34 -12.74 3.73
C LYS A 53 16.06 -12.52 5.22
N ARG A 54 14.78 -12.43 5.59
CA ARG A 54 14.31 -12.28 6.98
C ARG A 54 14.18 -13.61 7.73
N GLY A 55 14.50 -14.74 7.09
CA GLY A 55 14.31 -16.07 7.68
C GLY A 55 12.85 -16.47 7.88
N LEU A 56 11.94 -15.84 7.12
CA LEU A 56 10.49 -16.09 7.13
C LEU A 56 10.06 -17.18 6.14
N VAL A 57 11.03 -17.80 5.48
CA VAL A 57 10.88 -18.98 4.64
C VAL A 57 11.87 -20.02 5.16
N ARG A 58 11.38 -21.17 5.63
CA ARG A 58 12.21 -22.25 6.19
C ARG A 58 11.76 -23.60 5.68
N ARG A 59 12.64 -24.61 5.73
CA ARG A 59 12.24 -25.99 5.46
C ARG A 59 11.33 -26.48 6.58
N ALA A 60 10.23 -27.14 6.22
CA ALA A 60 9.26 -27.65 7.19
C ALA A 60 9.84 -28.76 8.08
N ALA A 61 10.81 -29.53 7.56
CA ALA A 61 11.53 -30.56 8.30
C ALA A 61 12.55 -30.00 9.32
N GLU A 62 12.86 -28.70 9.30
CA GLU A 62 13.75 -28.09 10.28
C GLU A 62 13.06 -28.04 11.66
N PRO A 63 13.69 -28.59 12.73
CA PRO A 63 13.11 -28.54 14.06
C PRO A 63 12.84 -27.09 14.52
N GLY A 64 11.62 -26.81 14.95
CA GLY A 64 11.24 -25.48 15.43
C GLY A 64 11.03 -24.42 14.33
N ALA A 65 10.95 -24.81 13.05
CA ALA A 65 10.84 -23.87 11.94
C ALA A 65 9.64 -22.91 12.06
N ALA A 66 8.48 -23.43 12.47
CA ALA A 66 7.26 -22.62 12.64
C ALA A 66 7.42 -21.60 13.77
N GLU A 67 7.99 -22.02 14.90
CA GLU A 67 8.28 -21.20 16.07
C GLU A 67 9.30 -20.11 15.74
N ALA A 68 10.35 -20.46 14.99
CA ALA A 68 11.37 -19.50 14.56
C ALA A 68 10.78 -18.41 13.64
N ILE A 69 9.91 -18.77 12.70
CA ILE A 69 9.23 -17.80 11.83
C ILE A 69 8.32 -16.89 12.67
N ARG A 70 7.51 -17.45 13.56
CA ARG A 70 6.58 -16.68 14.43
C ARG A 70 7.32 -15.75 15.38
N ALA A 71 8.44 -16.19 15.94
CA ALA A 71 9.31 -15.35 16.75
C ALA A 71 9.89 -14.19 15.95
N ALA A 72 10.35 -14.42 14.71
CA ALA A 72 10.85 -13.37 13.82
C ALA A 72 9.78 -12.35 13.41
N LEU A 73 8.50 -12.75 13.41
CA LEU A 73 7.35 -11.85 13.20
C LEU A 73 6.90 -11.14 14.46
N ASN A 74 7.35 -11.56 15.64
CA ASN A 74 6.74 -11.22 16.93
C ASN A 74 5.22 -11.50 16.96
N ASP A 75 4.79 -12.56 16.26
CA ASP A 75 3.38 -12.95 16.17
C ASP A 75 3.26 -14.48 16.35
N PRO A 76 2.94 -14.98 17.56
CA PRO A 76 2.76 -16.39 17.82
C PRO A 76 1.52 -16.96 17.11
N ALA A 77 0.59 -16.10 16.66
CA ALA A 77 -0.63 -16.48 15.97
C ALA A 77 -0.47 -16.49 14.43
N ALA A 78 0.71 -16.12 13.91
CA ALA A 78 0.89 -15.93 12.48
C ALA A 78 0.57 -17.21 11.68
N PRO A 79 -0.29 -17.11 10.65
CA PRO A 79 -0.55 -18.22 9.76
C PRO A 79 0.63 -18.44 8.82
N LEU A 80 0.96 -19.70 8.58
CA LEU A 80 2.06 -20.12 7.71
C LEU A 80 1.52 -20.89 6.52
N LEU A 81 2.07 -20.66 5.34
CA LEU A 81 1.83 -21.50 4.17
C LEU A 81 2.83 -22.65 4.20
N LEU A 82 2.35 -23.89 4.37
CA LEU A 82 3.11 -25.09 4.11
C LEU A 82 2.98 -25.43 2.63
N GLU A 83 4.09 -25.47 1.91
CA GLU A 83 4.12 -25.63 0.46
C GLU A 83 5.14 -26.68 0.04
N GLU A 84 4.77 -27.55 -0.89
CA GLU A 84 5.69 -28.57 -1.43
C GLU A 84 6.90 -27.92 -2.12
N ALA A 85 8.07 -28.57 -2.01
CA ALA A 85 9.22 -28.18 -2.77
C ALA A 85 9.01 -28.47 -4.27
N VAL A 86 9.54 -27.60 -5.11
CA VAL A 86 9.49 -27.73 -6.57
C VAL A 86 10.90 -28.05 -7.07
N PRO A 87 11.08 -29.01 -7.99
CA PRO A 87 12.40 -29.33 -8.55
C PRO A 87 12.83 -28.25 -9.56
N VAL A 88 13.28 -27.12 -9.03
CA VAL A 88 13.68 -25.94 -9.81
C VAL A 88 14.97 -26.23 -10.56
N ALA A 89 14.92 -26.16 -11.90
CA ALA A 89 16.11 -26.20 -12.74
C ALA A 89 16.68 -24.78 -12.96
N ARG A 90 15.80 -23.78 -13.04
CA ARG A 90 16.18 -22.37 -13.14
C ARG A 90 15.11 -21.47 -12.54
N GLU A 91 15.54 -20.38 -11.92
CA GLU A 91 14.66 -19.32 -11.42
C GLU A 91 14.64 -18.14 -12.39
N LEU A 92 13.44 -17.71 -12.75
CA LEU A 92 13.18 -16.55 -13.59
C LEU A 92 12.37 -15.52 -12.80
N TYR A 93 12.39 -14.27 -13.25
CA TYR A 93 11.52 -13.22 -12.74
C TYR A 93 10.52 -12.81 -13.81
N LEU A 94 9.26 -12.65 -13.43
CA LEU A 94 8.23 -12.12 -14.32
C LEU A 94 7.24 -11.26 -13.54
N ALA A 95 7.00 -10.04 -14.00
CA ALA A 95 5.98 -9.16 -13.46
C ALA A 95 5.17 -8.47 -14.57
N LEU A 96 3.91 -8.20 -14.27
CA LEU A 96 3.02 -7.37 -15.07
C LEU A 96 2.50 -6.25 -14.17
N ARG A 97 2.53 -5.02 -14.67
CA ARG A 97 2.00 -3.86 -13.94
C ARG A 97 1.27 -2.90 -14.87
N VAL A 98 0.40 -2.07 -14.30
CA VAL A 98 -0.17 -0.93 -15.01
C VAL A 98 0.87 0.19 -15.10
N ASP A 99 1.27 0.56 -16.31
CA ASP A 99 2.07 1.75 -16.58
C ASP A 99 1.12 2.93 -16.81
N GLY A 100 0.96 3.77 -15.79
CA GLY A 100 0.07 4.93 -15.85
C GLY A 100 0.53 6.02 -16.84
N THR A 101 1.80 6.03 -17.24
CA THR A 101 2.32 7.01 -18.22
C THR A 101 1.99 6.56 -19.64
N ALA A 102 2.27 5.28 -19.94
CA ALA A 102 1.95 4.70 -21.25
C ALA A 102 0.47 4.30 -21.39
N GLN A 103 -0.28 4.30 -20.28
CA GLN A 103 -1.66 3.81 -20.19
C GLN A 103 -1.82 2.36 -20.70
N ALA A 104 -0.86 1.51 -20.36
CA ALA A 104 -0.76 0.14 -20.87
C ALA A 104 -0.29 -0.85 -19.80
N ILE A 105 -0.45 -2.15 -20.06
CA ILE A 105 0.15 -3.20 -19.24
C ILE A 105 1.60 -3.36 -19.66
N GLU A 106 2.52 -3.22 -18.71
CA GLU A 106 3.94 -3.43 -18.91
C GLU A 106 4.39 -4.78 -18.32
N LEU A 107 5.03 -5.59 -19.16
CA LEU A 107 5.80 -6.76 -18.75
C LEU A 107 7.21 -6.36 -18.34
N LEU A 108 7.67 -6.91 -17.22
CA LEU A 108 9.05 -6.97 -16.80
C LEU A 108 9.48 -8.44 -16.70
N ALA A 109 10.60 -8.81 -17.33
CA ALA A 109 11.13 -10.16 -17.28
C ALA A 109 12.64 -10.18 -17.08
N SER A 110 13.13 -11.00 -16.15
CA SER A 110 14.56 -11.27 -15.97
C SER A 110 14.85 -12.77 -15.99
N ALA A 111 16.02 -13.10 -16.53
CA ALA A 111 16.52 -14.46 -16.63
C ALA A 111 17.16 -14.95 -15.31
N GLU A 112 17.22 -14.05 -14.32
CA GLU A 112 17.64 -14.23 -12.93
C GLU A 112 16.43 -13.96 -12.03
N GLY A 113 15.86 -15.01 -11.45
CA GLY A 113 14.82 -14.93 -10.43
C GLY A 113 15.37 -15.21 -9.02
N GLY A 114 14.51 -15.10 -8.01
CA GLY A 114 14.85 -15.41 -6.62
C GLY A 114 15.63 -14.30 -5.89
N VAL A 115 15.92 -13.20 -6.59
CA VAL A 115 16.63 -12.02 -6.07
C VAL A 115 15.79 -10.75 -6.26
N GLU A 116 16.20 -9.64 -5.64
CA GLU A 116 15.55 -8.34 -5.89
C GLU A 116 15.85 -7.92 -7.32
N VAL A 117 14.82 -7.61 -8.10
CA VAL A 117 14.97 -7.25 -9.51
C VAL A 117 15.82 -5.99 -9.69
N GLU A 118 15.85 -5.11 -8.70
CA GLU A 118 16.63 -3.86 -8.68
C GLU A 118 18.13 -4.10 -8.47
N SER A 119 18.53 -5.27 -7.96
CA SER A 119 19.94 -5.59 -7.67
C SER A 119 20.68 -6.24 -8.84
N GLY A 120 19.94 -6.74 -9.83
CA GLY A 120 20.48 -7.46 -10.99
C GLY A 120 20.57 -6.61 -12.26
N ALA A 121 20.72 -7.30 -13.39
CA ALA A 121 20.61 -6.66 -14.69
C ALA A 121 19.20 -6.09 -14.90
N PRO A 122 19.05 -4.93 -15.57
CA PRO A 122 17.73 -4.36 -15.86
C PRO A 122 16.83 -5.38 -16.57
N PRO A 123 15.59 -5.60 -16.08
CA PRO A 123 14.69 -6.55 -16.71
C PRO A 123 14.30 -6.08 -18.12
N ILE A 124 13.98 -7.04 -18.99
CA ILE A 124 13.34 -6.76 -20.27
C ILE A 124 11.99 -6.12 -19.99
N ARG A 125 11.71 -5.00 -20.66
CA ARG A 125 10.45 -4.28 -20.58
C ARG A 125 9.69 -4.37 -21.92
N HIS A 126 8.40 -4.62 -21.86
CA HIS A 126 7.53 -4.65 -23.05
C HIS A 126 6.09 -4.32 -22.68
N HIS A 127 5.50 -3.32 -23.34
CA HIS A 127 4.06 -3.09 -23.24
C HIS A 127 3.31 -4.12 -24.07
N LEU A 128 2.26 -4.71 -23.51
CA LEU A 128 1.38 -5.62 -24.22
C LEU A 128 -0.09 -5.30 -23.97
N ASP A 129 -0.90 -5.51 -24.99
CA ASP A 129 -2.34 -5.68 -24.88
C ASP A 129 -2.64 -7.19 -25.02
N PRO A 130 -3.23 -7.84 -24.00
CA PRO A 130 -3.51 -9.28 -24.05
C PRO A 130 -4.51 -9.69 -25.14
N GLU A 131 -5.32 -8.76 -25.65
CA GLU A 131 -6.32 -9.00 -26.69
C GLU A 131 -5.82 -8.66 -28.10
N ALA A 132 -4.65 -8.01 -28.21
CA ALA A 132 -4.07 -7.70 -29.51
C ALA A 132 -3.65 -8.97 -30.28
N PRO A 133 -3.94 -9.03 -31.60
CA PRO A 133 -3.42 -10.08 -32.47
C PRO A 133 -1.89 -10.12 -32.40
N GLY A 134 -1.33 -11.30 -32.11
CA GLY A 134 0.12 -11.48 -32.03
C GLY A 134 0.77 -10.97 -30.74
N ALA A 135 0.02 -10.67 -29.68
CA ALA A 135 0.58 -10.25 -28.38
C ALA A 135 1.73 -11.16 -27.89
N ALA A 136 1.57 -12.48 -28.00
CA ALA A 136 2.60 -13.44 -27.64
C ALA A 136 3.84 -13.35 -28.56
N ALA A 137 3.67 -13.04 -29.85
CA ALA A 137 4.80 -12.86 -30.75
C ALA A 137 5.60 -11.59 -30.40
N GLY A 138 4.91 -10.50 -30.00
CA GLY A 138 5.53 -9.28 -29.50
C GLY A 138 6.38 -9.54 -28.24
N VAL A 139 5.80 -10.22 -27.25
CA VAL A 139 6.51 -10.62 -26.03
C VAL A 139 7.71 -11.51 -26.35
N PHE A 140 7.54 -12.52 -27.22
CA PHE A 140 8.62 -13.39 -27.65
C PHE A 140 9.78 -12.61 -28.26
N ALA A 141 9.50 -11.69 -29.19
CA ALA A 141 10.51 -10.86 -29.84
C ALA A 141 11.23 -9.96 -28.83
N ALA A 142 10.53 -9.43 -27.82
CA ALA A 142 11.15 -8.68 -26.74
C ALA A 142 12.08 -9.55 -25.89
N LEU A 143 11.63 -10.74 -25.47
CA LEU A 143 12.42 -11.67 -24.66
C LEU A 143 13.70 -12.14 -25.38
N ARG A 144 13.62 -12.39 -26.70
CA ARG A 144 14.74 -12.83 -27.52
C ARG A 144 15.84 -11.78 -27.74
N LYS A 145 15.64 -10.54 -27.28
CA LYS A 145 16.72 -9.53 -27.20
C LYS A 145 17.79 -9.88 -26.16
N ASN A 146 17.49 -10.81 -25.25
CA ASN A 146 18.44 -11.35 -24.29
C ASN A 146 18.62 -12.85 -24.54
N ASP A 147 19.84 -13.25 -24.89
CA ASP A 147 20.16 -14.64 -25.20
C ASP A 147 20.04 -15.59 -24.01
N ALA A 148 19.95 -15.06 -22.79
CA ALA A 148 19.65 -15.85 -21.60
C ALA A 148 18.24 -16.50 -21.66
N PHE A 149 17.31 -15.99 -22.48
CA PHE A 149 16.03 -16.64 -22.75
C PHE A 149 16.09 -17.50 -24.00
N ALA A 150 16.39 -18.79 -23.83
CA ALA A 150 16.33 -19.77 -24.92
C ALA A 150 14.96 -19.75 -25.63
N SER A 151 14.93 -20.10 -26.92
CA SER A 151 13.74 -19.93 -27.77
C SER A 151 12.48 -20.65 -27.24
N ASP A 152 12.65 -21.84 -26.69
CA ASP A 152 11.56 -22.61 -26.08
C ASP A 152 11.06 -21.94 -24.80
N VAL A 153 11.96 -21.42 -23.96
CA VAL A 153 11.64 -20.68 -22.74
C VAL A 153 10.91 -19.38 -23.07
N ALA A 154 11.44 -18.60 -24.03
CA ALA A 154 10.81 -17.37 -24.50
C ALA A 154 9.39 -17.62 -25.06
N THR A 155 9.19 -18.74 -25.77
CA THR A 155 7.87 -19.11 -26.30
C THR A 155 6.88 -19.41 -25.18
N ARG A 156 7.30 -20.15 -24.15
CA ARG A 156 6.46 -20.49 -23.00
C ARG A 156 6.16 -19.27 -22.14
N LEU A 157 7.17 -18.45 -21.87
CA LEU A 157 7.04 -17.19 -21.14
C LEU A 157 6.10 -16.23 -21.87
N ALA A 158 6.20 -16.10 -23.18
CA ALA A 158 5.33 -15.21 -23.94
C ALA A 158 3.85 -15.62 -23.84
N ARG A 159 3.56 -16.92 -23.96
CA ARG A 159 2.20 -17.45 -23.77
C ARG A 159 1.71 -17.25 -22.33
N LEU A 160 2.59 -17.48 -21.36
CA LEU A 160 2.28 -17.26 -19.94
C LEU A 160 2.00 -15.78 -19.65
N ALA A 161 2.84 -14.87 -20.14
CA ALA A 161 2.70 -13.43 -19.96
C ALA A 161 1.35 -12.91 -20.48
N VAL A 162 0.94 -13.34 -21.68
CA VAL A 162 -0.39 -12.96 -22.22
C VAL A 162 -1.52 -13.50 -21.35
N ARG A 163 -1.42 -14.76 -20.87
CA ARG A 163 -2.42 -15.32 -19.95
C ARG A 163 -2.48 -14.55 -18.63
N LEU A 164 -1.33 -14.24 -18.04
CA LEU A 164 -1.24 -13.47 -16.81
C LEU A 164 -1.73 -12.03 -17.00
N ALA A 165 -1.55 -11.44 -18.17
CA ALA A 165 -2.11 -10.12 -18.48
C ALA A 165 -3.65 -10.16 -18.54
N ARG A 166 -4.24 -11.24 -19.05
CA ARG A 166 -5.70 -11.45 -18.93
C ARG A 166 -6.15 -11.63 -17.48
N VAL A 167 -5.37 -12.32 -16.65
CA VAL A 167 -5.66 -12.43 -15.21
C VAL A 167 -5.59 -11.06 -14.54
N LEU A 168 -4.56 -10.26 -14.85
CA LEU A 168 -4.40 -8.90 -14.33
C LEU A 168 -5.63 -8.05 -14.63
N VAL A 169 -6.14 -8.09 -15.87
CA VAL A 169 -7.36 -7.38 -16.25
C VAL A 169 -8.60 -7.95 -15.56
N ALA A 170 -8.79 -9.27 -15.59
CA ALA A 170 -10.01 -9.91 -15.06
C ALA A 170 -10.16 -9.76 -13.54
N GLU A 171 -9.05 -9.65 -12.81
CA GLU A 171 -9.02 -9.58 -11.35
C GLU A 171 -8.72 -8.16 -10.82
N ASP A 172 -8.78 -7.15 -11.70
CA ASP A 172 -8.48 -5.74 -11.45
C ASP A 172 -7.15 -5.55 -10.66
N LEU A 173 -6.08 -6.19 -11.15
CA LEU A 173 -4.76 -6.10 -10.52
C LEU A 173 -3.97 -4.92 -11.07
N GLU A 174 -3.34 -4.16 -10.17
CA GLU A 174 -2.34 -3.13 -10.51
C GLU A 174 -0.95 -3.74 -10.71
N LEU A 175 -0.66 -4.84 -9.99
CA LEU A 175 0.59 -5.57 -10.04
C LEU A 175 0.32 -7.08 -9.92
N LEU A 176 0.94 -7.84 -10.80
CA LEU A 176 1.09 -9.28 -10.73
C LEU A 176 2.58 -9.61 -10.87
N GLU A 177 3.22 -10.00 -9.78
CA GLU A 177 4.64 -10.33 -9.74
C GLU A 177 4.83 -11.79 -9.31
N ILE A 178 5.67 -12.52 -10.05
CA ILE A 178 6.06 -13.91 -9.77
C ILE A 178 7.59 -13.93 -9.63
N ASN A 179 8.07 -14.13 -8.40
CA ASN A 179 9.50 -14.13 -8.10
C ASN A 179 9.86 -15.09 -6.94
N PRO A 180 10.38 -16.31 -7.22
CA PRO A 180 10.75 -16.81 -8.53
C PRO A 180 9.59 -17.44 -9.32
N LEU A 181 9.65 -17.32 -10.64
CA LEU A 181 9.01 -18.22 -11.58
C LEU A 181 9.97 -19.37 -11.86
N ALA A 182 9.68 -20.56 -11.36
CA ALA A 182 10.52 -21.73 -11.56
C ALA A 182 10.32 -22.31 -12.96
N GLN A 183 11.43 -22.58 -13.63
CA GLN A 183 11.51 -23.46 -14.79
C GLN A 183 11.97 -24.84 -14.31
N LEU A 184 11.18 -25.87 -14.63
CA LEU A 184 11.54 -27.27 -14.38
C LEU A 184 12.43 -27.81 -15.50
N ALA A 185 13.06 -28.97 -15.27
CA ALA A 185 13.91 -29.63 -16.26
C ALA A 185 13.18 -29.97 -17.58
N ASP A 186 11.85 -30.19 -17.52
CA ASP A 186 11.00 -30.44 -18.70
C ASP A 186 10.48 -29.15 -19.37
N GLY A 187 10.94 -27.97 -18.90
CA GLY A 187 10.56 -26.66 -19.40
C GLY A 187 9.19 -26.16 -18.94
N ARG A 188 8.47 -26.88 -18.06
CA ARG A 188 7.27 -26.33 -17.41
C ARG A 188 7.64 -25.12 -16.55
N LEU A 189 6.72 -24.17 -16.49
CA LEU A 189 6.83 -22.95 -15.70
C LEU A 189 5.85 -23.03 -14.52
N VAL A 190 6.36 -22.78 -13.30
CA VAL A 190 5.60 -22.85 -12.05
C VAL A 190 5.83 -21.58 -11.24
N ALA A 191 4.75 -20.92 -10.83
CA ALA A 191 4.82 -19.72 -10.00
C ALA A 191 5.08 -20.09 -8.53
N CYS A 192 6.36 -20.13 -8.14
CA CYS A 192 6.80 -20.53 -6.81
C CYS A 192 6.60 -19.45 -5.75
N ASP A 193 6.43 -18.20 -6.15
CA ASP A 193 5.96 -17.11 -5.30
C ASP A 193 5.04 -16.19 -6.11
N ALA A 194 4.13 -15.50 -5.45
CA ALA A 194 3.22 -14.56 -6.09
C ALA A 194 2.94 -13.37 -5.18
N LYS A 195 3.17 -12.17 -5.71
CA LYS A 195 2.80 -10.89 -5.12
C LYS A 195 1.80 -10.20 -6.03
N LEU A 196 0.55 -10.18 -5.58
CA LEU A 196 -0.55 -9.59 -6.32
C LEU A 196 -1.08 -8.36 -5.58
N VAL A 197 -1.27 -7.27 -6.30
CA VAL A 197 -1.89 -6.05 -5.79
C VAL A 197 -3.13 -5.77 -6.61
N ARG A 198 -4.28 -5.80 -5.96
CA ARG A 198 -5.58 -5.46 -6.52
C ARG A 198 -5.86 -3.97 -6.35
N ASP A 199 -6.51 -3.35 -7.31
CA ASP A 199 -7.04 -1.99 -7.20
C ASP A 199 -8.10 -1.93 -6.09
N ASP A 200 -7.90 -1.05 -5.10
CA ASP A 200 -8.84 -0.85 -4.00
C ASP A 200 -10.19 -0.28 -4.47
N ALA A 201 -10.21 0.51 -5.57
CA ALA A 201 -11.43 1.05 -6.15
C ALA A 201 -12.29 -0.05 -6.80
N ALA A 202 -11.69 -1.20 -7.16
CA ALA A 202 -12.39 -2.36 -7.69
C ALA A 202 -12.92 -3.31 -6.61
N ALA A 203 -12.65 -3.05 -5.32
CA ALA A 203 -12.94 -3.99 -4.23
C ALA A 203 -14.40 -4.47 -4.20
N SER A 204 -15.36 -3.61 -4.53
CA SER A 204 -16.79 -3.96 -4.55
C SER A 204 -17.16 -4.99 -5.62
N ARG A 205 -16.41 -5.09 -6.72
CA ARG A 205 -16.62 -6.10 -7.78
C ARG A 205 -16.04 -7.47 -7.41
N HIS A 206 -15.11 -7.48 -6.45
CA HIS A 206 -14.36 -8.66 -6.01
C HIS A 206 -14.72 -9.09 -4.59
N ALA A 207 -15.83 -8.56 -4.04
CA ALA A 207 -16.32 -8.96 -2.74
C ALA A 207 -16.63 -10.46 -2.75
N PRO A 208 -16.15 -11.22 -1.75
CA PRO A 208 -16.43 -12.64 -1.68
C PRO A 208 -17.94 -12.91 -1.61
N ALA A 209 -18.38 -14.02 -2.21
CA ALA A 209 -19.79 -14.42 -2.20
C ALA A 209 -20.30 -14.81 -0.80
N ALA A 210 -19.39 -15.10 0.14
CA ALA A 210 -19.67 -15.36 1.55
C ALA A 210 -19.18 -14.17 2.39
N GLU A 211 -19.82 -13.91 3.54
CA GLU A 211 -19.45 -12.88 4.54
C GLU A 211 -18.08 -13.12 5.22
N GLU A 212 -17.18 -13.91 4.60
CA GLU A 212 -15.85 -14.16 5.11
C GLU A 212 -14.90 -13.04 4.65
N THR A 213 -14.31 -12.34 5.62
CA THR A 213 -13.26 -11.36 5.34
C THR A 213 -12.01 -12.09 4.82
N PRO A 214 -11.46 -11.74 3.64
CA PRO A 214 -10.22 -12.30 3.15
C PRO A 214 -9.10 -12.18 4.19
N LEU A 215 -8.24 -13.19 4.28
CA LEU A 215 -7.16 -13.20 5.27
C LEU A 215 -6.19 -12.04 5.02
N SER A 216 -5.92 -11.67 3.76
CA SER A 216 -5.15 -10.45 3.45
C SER A 216 -5.76 -9.19 4.07
N ALA A 217 -7.07 -9.01 3.96
CA ALA A 217 -7.78 -7.87 4.55
C ALA A 217 -7.73 -7.91 6.09
N ALA A 218 -7.90 -9.08 6.68
CA ALA A 218 -7.80 -9.26 8.13
C ALA A 218 -6.39 -8.95 8.66
N LEU A 219 -5.35 -9.45 7.99
CA LEU A 219 -3.94 -9.19 8.34
C LEU A 219 -3.57 -7.72 8.13
N ALA A 220 -4.01 -7.10 7.03
CA ALA A 220 -3.82 -5.67 6.81
C ALA A 220 -4.50 -4.83 7.89
N ALA A 221 -5.72 -5.20 8.30
CA ALA A 221 -6.40 -4.56 9.41
C ALA A 221 -5.66 -4.79 10.75
N ALA A 222 -5.11 -5.98 11.00
CA ALA A 222 -4.36 -6.27 12.21
C ALA A 222 -3.05 -5.45 12.31
N ALA A 223 -2.42 -5.14 11.17
CA ALA A 223 -1.20 -4.34 11.10
C ALA A 223 -1.43 -2.83 11.36
N MET A 224 -2.67 -2.33 11.24
CA MET A 224 -2.99 -0.93 11.50
C MET A 224 -2.89 -0.60 12.98
N THR A 225 -2.39 0.60 13.28
CA THR A 225 -2.43 1.13 14.65
C THR A 225 -3.88 1.34 15.12
N PRO A 226 -4.12 1.46 16.44
CA PRO A 226 -5.46 1.78 16.95
C PRO A 226 -6.05 3.07 16.37
N LEU A 227 -5.21 4.08 16.12
CA LEU A 227 -5.60 5.36 15.53
C LEU A 227 -5.96 5.23 14.06
N GLU A 228 -5.14 4.55 13.26
CA GLU A 228 -5.41 4.29 11.84
C GLU A 228 -6.70 3.49 11.64
N ARG A 229 -6.95 2.51 12.51
CA ARG A 229 -8.20 1.71 12.49
C ARG A 229 -9.41 2.58 12.76
N ARG A 230 -9.38 3.39 13.82
CA ARG A 230 -10.46 4.36 14.15
C ARG A 230 -10.69 5.35 13.02
N ALA A 231 -9.62 5.82 12.38
CA ALA A 231 -9.71 6.72 11.23
C ALA A 231 -10.42 6.04 10.06
N ARG A 232 -10.04 4.79 9.73
CA ARG A 232 -10.65 4.01 8.65
C ARG A 232 -12.12 3.71 8.88
N GLU A 233 -12.52 3.36 10.10
CA GLU A 233 -13.94 3.15 10.48
C GLU A 233 -14.80 4.40 10.26
N ARG A 234 -14.17 5.58 10.25
CA ARG A 234 -14.83 6.88 10.02
C ARG A 234 -14.67 7.38 8.59
N GLY A 235 -14.09 6.59 7.68
CA GLY A 235 -13.91 6.96 6.28
C GLY A 235 -12.71 7.88 6.02
N PHE A 236 -11.68 7.81 6.86
CA PHE A 236 -10.43 8.56 6.68
C PHE A 236 -9.27 7.63 6.34
N HIS A 237 -8.34 8.14 5.56
CA HIS A 237 -7.01 7.57 5.47
C HIS A 237 -6.11 8.32 6.45
N LEU A 238 -5.72 7.67 7.53
CA LEU A 238 -4.69 8.15 8.44
C LEU A 238 -3.50 7.21 8.29
N VAL A 239 -2.30 7.80 8.17
CA VAL A 239 -1.04 7.10 8.25
C VAL A 239 -0.23 7.78 9.35
N GLU A 240 0.19 7.02 10.34
CA GLU A 240 1.11 7.52 11.36
C GLU A 240 2.55 7.53 10.82
N LEU A 241 3.29 8.58 11.15
CA LEU A 241 4.67 8.78 10.73
C LEU A 241 5.56 8.86 12.00
N PRO A 242 6.10 7.72 12.46
CA PRO A 242 6.92 7.68 13.67
C PRO A 242 8.12 8.63 13.60
N GLY A 243 8.43 9.28 14.72
CA GLY A 243 9.52 10.27 14.80
C GLY A 243 9.17 11.66 14.26
N GLY A 244 7.95 11.85 13.77
CA GLY A 244 7.46 13.17 13.38
C GLY A 244 7.19 14.10 14.56
N THR A 245 7.29 15.40 14.30
CA THR A 245 7.23 16.49 15.27
C THR A 245 6.03 17.44 15.07
N VAL A 246 5.28 17.27 13.98
CA VAL A 246 4.10 18.10 13.67
C VAL A 246 2.90 17.21 13.32
N ALA A 247 1.85 17.24 14.12
CA ALA A 247 0.59 16.57 13.76
C ALA A 247 -0.17 17.44 12.75
N MET A 248 -0.57 16.90 11.60
CA MET A 248 -1.22 17.70 10.56
C MET A 248 -2.62 17.21 10.18
N VAL A 249 -3.44 18.15 9.74
CA VAL A 249 -4.74 17.94 9.11
C VAL A 249 -4.79 18.76 7.83
N THR A 250 -4.92 18.11 6.68
CA THR A 250 -4.94 18.78 5.37
C THR A 250 -6.18 18.41 4.55
N ALA A 251 -6.53 19.16 3.51
CA ALA A 251 -7.64 18.79 2.63
C ALA A 251 -7.13 18.33 1.25
N GLY A 252 -7.23 17.03 0.98
CA GLY A 252 -6.83 16.40 -0.29
C GLY A 252 -5.38 15.93 -0.31
N ALA A 253 -5.16 14.75 -0.89
CA ALA A 253 -3.85 14.09 -0.97
C ALA A 253 -2.72 15.01 -1.44
N GLY A 254 -2.90 15.73 -2.56
CA GLY A 254 -1.84 16.58 -3.13
C GLY A 254 -1.39 17.71 -2.20
N LEU A 255 -2.33 18.35 -1.50
CA LEU A 255 -2.03 19.39 -0.53
C LEU A 255 -1.38 18.80 0.74
N GLY A 256 -1.84 17.62 1.17
CA GLY A 256 -1.21 16.88 2.25
C GLY A 256 0.25 16.56 1.94
N MET A 257 0.55 16.07 0.73
CA MET A 257 1.92 15.80 0.29
C MET A 257 2.77 17.06 0.24
N LEU A 258 2.25 18.17 -0.30
CA LEU A 258 2.96 19.46 -0.28
C LEU A 258 3.33 19.88 1.14
N MET A 259 2.41 19.76 2.10
CA MET A 259 2.69 20.12 3.49
C MET A 259 3.69 19.18 4.14
N LEU A 260 3.66 17.88 3.83
CA LEU A 260 4.68 16.91 4.28
C LEU A 260 6.08 17.33 3.82
N ASP A 261 6.22 17.66 2.55
CA ASP A 261 7.49 18.05 1.94
C ASP A 261 8.01 19.36 2.54
N LEU A 262 7.16 20.40 2.61
CA LEU A 262 7.53 21.69 3.19
C LEU A 262 8.00 21.56 4.65
N LEU A 263 7.30 20.75 5.44
CA LEU A 263 7.68 20.46 6.82
C LEU A 263 9.01 19.70 6.90
N GLY A 264 9.20 18.69 6.05
CA GLY A 264 10.45 17.94 5.94
C GLY A 264 11.64 18.84 5.61
N ASP A 265 11.52 19.68 4.58
CA ASP A 265 12.55 20.63 4.15
C ASP A 265 12.93 21.64 5.25
N HIS A 266 12.01 21.91 6.18
CA HIS A 266 12.23 22.84 7.29
C HIS A 266 12.71 22.16 8.58
N GLY A 267 12.92 20.84 8.58
CA GLY A 267 13.38 20.07 9.74
C GLY A 267 12.28 19.76 10.76
N LEU A 268 11.03 19.75 10.31
CA LEU A 268 9.83 19.57 11.14
C LEU A 268 8.98 18.42 10.63
N PRO A 269 9.53 17.19 10.49
CA PRO A 269 8.84 16.08 9.84
C PRO A 269 7.44 15.88 10.43
N ALA A 270 6.45 15.60 9.60
CA ALA A 270 5.09 15.39 10.10
C ALA A 270 4.99 14.08 10.89
N ALA A 271 4.13 14.08 11.91
CA ALA A 271 3.81 12.90 12.74
C ALA A 271 2.68 12.04 12.16
N CYS A 272 1.98 12.56 11.16
CA CYS A 272 0.94 11.83 10.45
C CYS A 272 0.65 12.43 9.08
N PHE A 273 0.00 11.65 8.24
CA PHE A 273 -0.70 12.09 7.05
C PHE A 273 -2.17 11.70 7.19
N MET A 274 -3.09 12.61 6.85
CA MET A 274 -4.51 12.35 6.94
C MET A 274 -5.27 12.93 5.75
N ASP A 275 -5.94 12.06 4.99
CA ASP A 275 -6.79 12.45 3.87
C ASP A 275 -8.22 11.90 4.00
N ASN A 276 -9.15 12.52 3.27
CA ASN A 276 -10.53 12.10 3.21
C ASN A 276 -10.68 10.94 2.22
N ALA A 277 -11.12 9.77 2.69
CA ALA A 277 -11.56 8.68 1.81
C ALA A 277 -13.01 8.88 1.36
N GLN A 278 -13.86 9.38 2.26
CA GLN A 278 -15.30 9.63 2.03
C GLN A 278 -15.78 10.87 2.82
N GLY A 279 -16.86 11.51 2.35
CA GLY A 279 -17.52 12.63 3.03
C GLY A 279 -16.94 14.01 2.73
N GLY A 280 -17.73 15.05 2.98
CA GLY A 280 -17.31 16.43 2.81
C GLY A 280 -16.37 16.86 3.95
N PRO A 281 -15.30 17.64 3.70
CA PRO A 281 -14.37 18.06 4.75
C PRO A 281 -15.00 18.86 5.92
N ASP A 282 -16.26 19.29 5.82
CA ASP A 282 -16.99 20.03 6.87
C ASP A 282 -17.63 19.09 7.89
N GLU A 283 -18.12 17.93 7.44
CA GLU A 283 -18.81 16.91 8.25
C GLU A 283 -17.82 16.12 9.12
N THR A 284 -16.57 16.07 8.68
CA THR A 284 -15.53 15.21 9.24
C THR A 284 -14.48 15.97 10.06
N MET A 285 -14.58 17.30 10.10
CA MET A 285 -13.60 18.17 10.75
C MET A 285 -13.35 17.85 12.23
N PRO A 286 -14.39 17.67 13.08
CA PRO A 286 -14.18 17.42 14.50
C PRO A 286 -13.41 16.13 14.79
N GLU A 287 -13.75 15.04 14.10
CA GLU A 287 -13.10 13.74 14.25
C GLU A 287 -11.64 13.80 13.80
N ARG A 288 -11.36 14.51 12.70
CA ARG A 288 -10.01 14.68 12.17
C ARG A 288 -9.11 15.47 13.12
N LEU A 289 -9.64 16.57 13.68
CA LEU A 289 -8.93 17.33 14.72
C LEU A 289 -8.71 16.49 15.97
N ALA A 290 -9.70 15.69 16.40
CA ALA A 290 -9.56 14.83 17.56
C ALA A 290 -8.43 13.80 17.38
N LEU A 291 -8.36 13.13 16.23
CA LEU A 291 -7.28 12.19 15.89
C LEU A 291 -5.92 12.90 15.83
N ALA A 292 -5.84 14.06 15.16
CA ALA A 292 -4.60 14.83 15.09
C ALA A 292 -4.14 15.35 16.46
N PHE A 293 -5.06 15.72 17.35
CA PHE A 293 -4.74 16.17 18.71
C PHE A 293 -4.31 15.01 19.61
N GLU A 294 -4.83 13.80 19.40
CA GLU A 294 -4.32 12.60 20.06
C GLU A 294 -2.85 12.35 19.67
N ILE A 295 -2.51 12.52 18.39
CA ILE A 295 -1.13 12.47 17.90
C ILE A 295 -0.30 13.63 18.48
N ALA A 296 -0.85 14.85 18.52
CA ALA A 296 -0.16 16.03 19.05
C ALA A 296 0.17 15.97 20.55
N ARG A 297 -0.47 15.08 21.31
CA ARG A 297 -0.15 14.86 22.73
C ARG A 297 1.13 14.06 22.95
N ARG A 298 1.67 13.43 21.91
CA ARG A 298 2.92 12.66 22.02
C ARG A 298 4.08 13.59 22.40
N PRO A 299 5.01 13.16 23.27
CA PRO A 299 6.10 14.02 23.77
C PRO A 299 6.97 14.64 22.67
N GLU A 300 7.22 13.89 21.60
CA GLU A 300 8.03 14.30 20.45
C GLU A 300 7.32 15.31 19.53
N VAL A 301 5.98 15.40 19.60
CA VAL A 301 5.20 16.33 18.79
C VAL A 301 5.17 17.71 19.44
N LYS A 302 5.59 18.70 18.68
CA LYS A 302 5.79 20.08 19.13
C LYS A 302 4.62 20.99 18.79
N ALA A 303 3.94 20.73 17.68
CA ALA A 303 2.85 21.57 17.18
C ALA A 303 1.80 20.75 16.43
N ALA A 304 0.62 21.36 16.24
CA ALA A 304 -0.38 20.91 15.29
C ALA A 304 -0.49 21.89 14.12
N LEU A 305 -0.82 21.38 12.93
CA LEU A 305 -1.02 22.17 11.73
C LEU A 305 -2.34 21.80 11.05
N PHE A 306 -3.13 22.80 10.67
CA PHE A 306 -4.32 22.63 9.86
C PHE A 306 -4.18 23.47 8.59
N TYR A 307 -4.32 22.87 7.41
CA TYR A 307 -4.28 23.61 6.15
C TYR A 307 -5.31 23.12 5.13
N THR A 308 -6.06 24.03 4.50
CA THR A 308 -7.14 23.66 3.57
C THR A 308 -7.30 24.64 2.42
N THR A 309 -7.85 24.17 1.29
CA THR A 309 -8.25 25.04 0.18
C THR A 309 -9.74 24.90 -0.09
N ILE A 310 -10.40 26.00 -0.46
CA ILE A 310 -11.85 26.01 -0.74
C ILE A 310 -12.12 26.78 -2.03
N ALA A 311 -12.78 26.12 -2.99
CA ALA A 311 -13.11 26.74 -4.28
C ALA A 311 -14.61 26.85 -4.56
N SER A 312 -15.40 25.82 -4.20
CA SER A 312 -16.80 25.69 -4.60
C SER A 312 -17.81 25.77 -3.46
N ARG A 313 -17.37 25.63 -2.20
CA ARG A 313 -18.24 25.73 -1.01
C ARG A 313 -18.04 27.06 -0.29
N PRO A 314 -19.05 27.58 0.43
CA PRO A 314 -18.87 28.77 1.26
C PRO A 314 -17.80 28.58 2.34
N LEU A 315 -16.88 29.55 2.46
CA LEU A 315 -15.80 29.55 3.47
C LEU A 315 -16.34 29.59 4.89
N ARG A 316 -17.45 30.33 5.10
CA ARG A 316 -18.07 30.55 6.41
C ARG A 316 -18.31 29.25 7.17
N GLY A 317 -18.97 28.27 6.55
CA GLY A 317 -19.31 27.01 7.20
C GLY A 317 -18.07 26.25 7.70
N ARG A 318 -17.01 26.21 6.88
CA ARG A 318 -15.74 25.57 7.27
C ARG A 318 -15.07 26.28 8.45
N VAL A 319 -14.99 27.60 8.39
CA VAL A 319 -14.32 28.40 9.42
C VAL A 319 -15.08 28.37 10.73
N GLU A 320 -16.40 28.51 10.70
CA GLU A 320 -17.25 28.44 11.89
C GLU A 320 -17.23 27.03 12.50
N ALA A 321 -17.23 25.96 11.68
CA ALA A 321 -17.10 24.59 12.15
C ALA A 321 -15.74 24.33 12.82
N LEU A 322 -14.64 24.77 12.18
CA LEU A 322 -13.29 24.69 12.77
C LEU A 322 -13.23 25.46 14.09
N ALA A 323 -13.67 26.73 14.11
CA ALA A 323 -13.65 27.54 15.32
C ALA A 323 -14.52 26.95 16.44
N LYS A 324 -15.66 26.36 16.12
CA LYS A 324 -16.50 25.63 17.08
C LYS A 324 -15.75 24.41 17.64
N ALA A 325 -15.17 23.59 16.78
CA ALA A 325 -14.41 22.41 17.19
C ALA A 325 -13.23 22.78 18.10
N LEU A 326 -12.52 23.88 17.82
CA LEU A 326 -11.42 24.38 18.66
C LEU A 326 -11.89 24.90 20.02
N ARG A 327 -13.09 25.49 20.11
CA ARG A 327 -13.68 25.90 21.40
C ARG A 327 -14.11 24.70 22.25
N GLU A 328 -14.68 23.68 21.61
CA GLU A 328 -15.14 22.46 22.29
C GLU A 328 -13.96 21.54 22.68
N SER A 329 -12.92 21.51 21.86
CA SER A 329 -11.71 20.71 22.06
C SER A 329 -10.48 21.57 21.74
N PRO A 330 -9.94 22.31 22.72
CA PRO A 330 -8.75 23.13 22.52
C PRO A 330 -7.52 22.30 22.12
N PRO A 331 -6.63 22.84 21.26
CA PRO A 331 -5.47 22.11 20.81
C PRO A 331 -4.48 21.88 21.98
N PRO A 332 -3.89 20.67 22.12
CA PRO A 332 -2.98 20.34 23.22
C PRO A 332 -1.57 20.95 23.06
N LYS A 333 -1.28 21.49 21.88
CA LYS A 333 -0.02 22.14 21.46
C LYS A 333 -0.37 23.34 20.58
N PRO A 334 0.55 24.28 20.31
CA PRO A 334 0.30 25.39 19.39
C PRO A 334 -0.26 24.90 18.04
N LEU A 335 -1.41 25.44 17.65
CA LEU A 335 -2.06 25.11 16.38
C LEU A 335 -1.82 26.20 15.35
N PHE A 336 -1.20 25.83 14.24
CA PHE A 336 -0.94 26.67 13.08
C PHE A 336 -2.02 26.43 12.04
N VAL A 337 -2.70 27.49 11.59
CA VAL A 337 -3.83 27.36 10.66
C VAL A 337 -3.54 28.12 9.37
N GLY A 338 -3.81 27.50 8.23
CA GLY A 338 -3.81 28.19 6.94
C GLY A 338 -4.99 27.78 6.08
N PHE A 339 -5.42 28.71 5.24
CA PHE A 339 -6.41 28.40 4.23
C PHE A 339 -6.28 29.31 3.01
N ALA A 340 -6.64 28.78 1.85
CA ALA A 340 -6.82 29.55 0.63
C ALA A 340 -8.26 29.39 0.12
N ALA A 341 -8.91 30.49 -0.26
CA ALA A 341 -10.29 30.47 -0.74
C ALA A 341 -10.45 31.25 -2.05
N ALA A 342 -11.19 30.68 -3.00
CA ALA A 342 -11.57 31.36 -4.24
C ALA A 342 -12.71 32.37 -4.02
N HIS A 343 -12.87 33.33 -4.94
CA HIS A 343 -13.92 34.36 -4.81
C HIS A 343 -15.33 33.80 -4.64
N ALA A 344 -15.68 32.72 -5.33
CA ALA A 344 -16.99 32.07 -5.18
C ALA A 344 -17.23 31.55 -3.75
N SER A 345 -16.19 31.04 -3.09
CA SER A 345 -16.24 30.59 -1.69
C SER A 345 -16.38 31.73 -0.68
N LEU A 346 -16.02 32.96 -1.06
CA LEU A 346 -16.06 34.14 -0.20
C LEU A 346 -17.39 34.89 -0.23
N ALA A 347 -18.39 34.40 -0.97
CA ALA A 347 -19.68 35.06 -1.09
C ALA A 347 -20.32 35.32 0.29
N GLY A 348 -20.36 36.60 0.71
CA GLY A 348 -20.90 37.02 2.01
C GLY A 348 -20.02 36.67 3.23
N TYR A 349 -18.75 36.32 3.03
CA TYR A 349 -17.78 36.09 4.11
C TYR A 349 -16.34 36.27 3.63
N SER A 350 -15.71 37.37 4.05
CA SER A 350 -14.37 37.77 3.63
C SER A 350 -13.26 36.96 4.32
N LEU A 351 -12.05 36.99 3.74
CA LEU A 351 -10.85 36.43 4.37
C LEU A 351 -10.56 37.10 5.72
N GLU A 352 -10.84 38.40 5.86
CA GLU A 352 -10.62 39.14 7.10
C GLU A 352 -11.54 38.63 8.23
N GLU A 353 -12.83 38.46 7.95
CA GLU A 353 -13.79 37.90 8.91
C GLU A 353 -13.43 36.46 9.30
N ALA A 354 -12.98 35.65 8.34
CA ALA A 354 -12.51 34.30 8.59
C ALA A 354 -11.30 34.27 9.53
N ARG A 355 -10.30 35.14 9.27
CA ARG A 355 -9.11 35.28 10.12
C ARG A 355 -9.46 35.76 11.53
N ALA A 356 -10.37 36.73 11.64
CA ALA A 356 -10.83 37.23 12.94
C ALA A 356 -11.50 36.12 13.77
N THR A 357 -12.32 35.29 13.12
CA THR A 357 -13.01 34.16 13.75
C THR A 357 -12.03 33.11 14.27
N LEU A 358 -11.01 32.76 13.50
CA LEU A 358 -10.00 31.78 13.90
C LEU A 358 -9.04 32.33 14.98
N ARG A 359 -8.65 33.60 14.90
CA ARG A 359 -7.87 34.24 15.97
C ARG A 359 -8.62 34.24 17.30
N ALA A 360 -9.92 34.52 17.28
CA ALA A 360 -10.77 34.45 18.46
C ALA A 360 -10.89 33.00 19.02
N ALA A 361 -10.63 31.98 18.19
CA ALA A 361 -10.60 30.58 18.60
C ALA A 361 -9.22 30.12 19.16
N GLY A 362 -8.23 31.01 19.24
CA GLY A 362 -6.94 30.73 19.92
C GLY A 362 -5.89 30.03 19.06
N VAL A 363 -5.93 30.18 17.73
CA VAL A 363 -4.86 29.68 16.85
C VAL A 363 -3.55 30.43 17.09
N ALA A 364 -2.41 29.73 17.05
CA ALA A 364 -1.09 30.29 17.36
C ALA A 364 -0.57 31.21 16.25
N ALA A 365 -0.79 30.84 15.00
CA ALA A 365 -0.52 31.67 13.83
C ALA A 365 -1.50 31.35 12.69
N LEU A 366 -1.67 32.31 11.80
CA LEU A 366 -2.54 32.18 10.63
C LEU A 366 -1.87 32.75 9.38
N HIS A 367 -1.55 31.87 8.43
CA HIS A 367 -0.95 32.23 7.14
C HIS A 367 -1.65 31.51 6.00
N ASP A 368 -2.07 32.28 4.99
CA ASP A 368 -2.71 31.74 3.79
C ASP A 368 -1.68 31.05 2.89
N ASP A 369 -0.42 31.52 2.88
CA ASP A 369 0.66 30.89 2.15
C ASP A 369 1.22 29.68 2.93
N PRO A 370 1.28 28.47 2.34
CA PRO A 370 1.78 27.27 3.01
C PRO A 370 3.22 27.40 3.54
N LEU A 371 4.10 28.06 2.78
CA LEU A 371 5.51 28.20 3.13
C LEU A 371 5.67 29.17 4.29
N GLU A 372 4.95 30.30 4.28
CA GLU A 372 4.93 31.23 5.40
C GLU A 372 4.35 30.59 6.67
N LEU A 373 3.34 29.72 6.54
CA LEU A 373 2.82 28.97 7.68
C LEU A 373 3.88 28.05 8.30
N VAL A 374 4.62 27.32 7.47
CA VAL A 374 5.71 26.43 7.94
C VAL A 374 6.87 27.23 8.54
N ARG A 375 7.22 28.39 7.96
CA ARG A 375 8.23 29.29 8.53
C ARG A 375 7.82 29.81 9.90
N ALA A 376 6.57 30.22 10.06
CA ALA A 376 6.02 30.63 11.36
C ALA A 376 6.05 29.48 12.38
N LEU A 377 5.72 28.26 11.95
CA LEU A 377 5.81 27.06 12.79
C LEU A 377 7.25 26.83 13.23
N LYS A 378 8.22 26.87 12.32
CA LYS A 378 9.65 26.72 12.63
C LYS A 378 10.14 27.78 13.61
N ALA A 379 9.75 29.03 13.45
CA ALA A 379 10.14 30.09 14.37
C ALA A 379 9.61 29.85 15.81
N ALA A 380 8.48 29.14 15.95
CA ALA A 380 7.86 28.89 17.24
C ALA A 380 8.36 27.63 17.96
N VAL A 381 8.81 26.60 17.23
CA VAL A 381 9.15 25.28 17.82
C VAL A 381 10.50 24.68 17.38
N GLY A 382 11.20 25.37 16.47
CA GLY A 382 12.46 24.97 15.86
C GLY A 382 13.68 25.18 16.75
#